data_AF-A0A146L4H1-F1
#
_entry.id   AF-A0A146L4H1-F1
#
_cell.length_a   1.000
_cell.length_b   1.000
_cell.length_c   1.000
_cell.angle_alpha   90.00
_cell.angle_beta   90.00
_cell.angle_gamma   90.00
#
_symmetry.space_group_name_H-M   'P 1'
#
loop_
_entity.id
_entity.type
_entity.pdbx_description
1 polymer ?
#
loop_
_entity_poly.entity_id
_entity_poly.type
_entity_poly.pdbx_seq_one_letter_code
_entity_poly.pdbx_strand_id
1 'polypeptide(L)'
;VKKEPRESIGRVDSSRRLQTLLQKFEKKNSVFDFRMNLILISVSVLPSLVSALDNGVALTPPMGFMTWQRFRCITDCATYPDECISEHLIRRTADRMVEDGFLEAGYEYVIIDDCWLEKKRDNGSLVPDRERFPEGMKPLVEYVHSKGLKFGIYEDYGDSTCGGYPGLYGHVERDIKMFAEWGIDYIKVDGCYYDGDDFSKGYHQLGDILNKTGRPIVYSCSYPAYEEGNSIPTDYAYLAEICNLWRNYGDIQDSWSSMTDIVDWYAQKQEFISKFAGPGHWNDPDQLLIGNFGLSYTQSKVQMALWAILAAPLLMSTDLATIKPEFRDILLNKRIIQVNQDPLGIQGLRVYQTEDVQSIQVWTKKVMPVNVDHHSYAIAFCSRKDDGTPFLFSTTLKRIGLKFPSGYTIQDLYTGEDWLGVYRPNATISVRIDPLGVVFLKATVVL
;
A
#
# COMPACT_ATOMS: atom_id res chain seq x y z
N VAL A 1 50.65 -4.98 -57.36
CA VAL A 1 51.66 -5.43 -56.37
C VAL A 1 50.93 -6.36 -55.41
N LYS A 2 50.67 -7.65 -55.73
CA LYS A 2 51.52 -8.87 -55.56
C LYS A 2 52.22 -8.86 -54.19
N LYS A 3 52.10 -9.82 -53.27
CA LYS A 3 51.57 -11.21 -53.21
C LYS A 3 51.59 -11.63 -51.72
N GLU A 4 50.60 -12.38 -51.24
CA GLU A 4 50.82 -13.36 -50.16
C GLU A 4 51.63 -14.57 -50.68
N PRO A 5 52.28 -15.33 -49.76
CA PRO A 5 51.91 -16.74 -49.57
C PRO A 5 51.85 -17.16 -48.07
N ARG A 6 50.89 -17.99 -47.61
CA ARG A 6 50.92 -19.49 -47.51
C ARG A 6 52.18 -20.03 -46.80
N GLU A 7 52.19 -21.03 -45.91
CA GLU A 7 51.37 -22.23 -45.63
C GLU A 7 51.92 -22.84 -44.29
N SER A 8 51.08 -23.30 -43.36
CA SER A 8 50.76 -24.71 -43.03
C SER A 8 51.61 -25.44 -41.95
N ILE A 9 50.89 -25.85 -40.88
CA ILE A 9 50.87 -27.17 -40.21
C ILE A 9 52.12 -27.68 -39.44
N GLY A 10 51.91 -28.04 -38.16
CA GLY A 10 52.73 -29.02 -37.44
C GLY A 10 52.48 -29.07 -35.92
N ARG A 11 51.65 -30.02 -35.45
CA ARG A 11 51.57 -30.43 -34.02
C ARG A 11 52.86 -31.15 -33.62
N VAL A 12 53.25 -31.09 -32.33
CA VAL A 12 53.56 -32.26 -31.46
C VAL A 12 54.12 -31.84 -30.07
N ASP A 13 53.57 -32.53 -29.06
CA ASP A 13 54.03 -32.90 -27.70
C ASP A 13 54.31 -31.91 -26.55
N SER A 14 53.29 -31.84 -25.70
CA SER A 14 53.30 -32.15 -24.26
C SER A 14 54.42 -33.08 -23.74
N SER A 15 54.80 -32.87 -22.47
CA SER A 15 55.58 -33.77 -21.60
C SER A 15 57.11 -33.59 -21.53
N ARG A 16 57.63 -32.38 -21.25
CA ARG A 16 59.04 -32.27 -20.75
C ARG A 16 59.46 -30.99 -20.03
N ARG A 17 58.54 -30.25 -19.41
CA ARG A 17 58.89 -28.99 -18.70
C ARG A 17 58.30 -28.81 -17.30
N LEU A 18 57.76 -29.85 -16.67
CA LEU A 18 57.21 -29.75 -15.31
C LEU A 18 57.74 -30.81 -14.31
N GLN A 19 58.90 -31.39 -14.57
CA GLN A 19 59.53 -32.39 -13.68
C GLN A 19 60.88 -31.95 -13.10
N THR A 20 61.25 -30.68 -13.20
CA THR A 20 62.55 -30.17 -12.73
C THR A 20 62.45 -29.04 -11.71
N LEU A 21 61.35 -28.97 -10.96
CA LEU A 21 61.12 -27.97 -9.90
C LEU A 21 60.56 -28.56 -8.59
N LEU A 22 60.60 -29.89 -8.41
CA LEU A 22 60.01 -30.59 -7.25
C LEU A 22 61.02 -31.46 -6.48
N GLN A 23 62.31 -31.11 -6.46
CA GLN A 23 63.29 -31.95 -5.75
C GLN A 23 64.49 -31.22 -5.15
N LYS A 24 64.28 -30.00 -4.66
CA LYS A 24 65.21 -29.33 -3.74
C LYS A 24 64.42 -28.45 -2.79
N PHE A 25 63.93 -29.01 -1.70
CA PHE A 25 63.79 -28.37 -0.38
C PHE A 25 63.06 -29.33 0.57
N GLU A 26 63.70 -30.47 0.87
CA GLU A 26 63.37 -31.26 2.05
C GLU A 26 64.50 -31.16 3.08
N LYS A 27 64.09 -31.06 4.34
CA LYS A 27 64.86 -31.10 5.59
C LYS A 27 65.55 -29.81 6.05
N LYS A 28 64.83 -29.06 6.87
CA LYS A 28 65.28 -28.75 8.25
C LYS A 28 64.09 -28.39 9.16
N ASN A 29 64.15 -28.97 10.35
CA ASN A 29 63.18 -28.98 11.45
C ASN A 29 62.74 -27.59 11.92
N SER A 30 61.47 -27.45 12.30
CA SER A 30 61.05 -26.82 13.56
C SER A 30 59.53 -26.92 13.70
N VAL A 31 59.07 -27.61 14.75
CA VAL A 31 57.69 -27.64 15.20
C VAL A 31 57.28 -26.21 15.60
N PHE A 32 56.26 -25.67 14.94
CA PHE A 32 55.56 -24.47 15.40
C PHE A 32 54.07 -24.69 15.11
N ASP A 33 53.29 -24.83 16.18
CA ASP A 33 51.83 -24.82 16.16
C ASP A 33 51.35 -23.52 15.52
N PHE A 34 50.81 -23.60 14.31
CA PHE A 34 50.08 -22.49 13.69
C PHE A 34 48.60 -22.86 13.65
N ARG A 35 47.89 -22.50 14.73
CA ARG A 35 46.44 -22.35 14.72
C ARG A 35 46.11 -21.23 13.73
N MET A 36 45.80 -21.60 12.50
CA MET A 36 45.31 -20.66 11.50
C MET A 36 43.85 -20.34 11.83
N ASN A 37 43.64 -19.26 12.58
CA ASN A 37 42.33 -18.66 12.79
C ASN A 37 41.75 -18.30 11.42
N LEU A 38 40.71 -19.03 10.99
CA LEU A 38 39.79 -18.53 9.98
C LEU A 38 39.11 -17.29 10.58
N ILE A 39 39.56 -16.11 10.17
CA ILE A 39 38.75 -14.90 10.33
C ILE A 39 37.60 -15.03 9.33
N LEU A 40 36.48 -15.59 9.79
CA LEU A 40 35.19 -15.38 9.15
C LEU A 40 34.94 -13.87 9.19
N ILE A 41 35.15 -13.20 8.06
CA ILE A 41 34.54 -11.89 7.83
C ILE A 41 33.05 -12.19 7.65
N SER A 42 32.33 -12.24 8.76
CA SER A 42 30.88 -12.12 8.76
C SER A 42 30.58 -10.72 8.23
N VAL A 43 30.28 -10.62 6.94
CA VAL A 43 29.51 -9.48 6.44
C VAL A 43 28.11 -9.65 7.03
N SER A 44 27.97 -9.21 8.29
CA SER A 44 26.68 -8.97 8.90
C SER A 44 26.05 -7.86 8.06
N VAL A 45 25.21 -8.25 7.11
CA VAL A 45 24.18 -7.39 6.56
C VAL A 45 23.26 -7.09 7.74
N LEU A 46 23.62 -6.05 8.51
CA LEU A 46 22.67 -5.43 9.42
C LEU A 46 21.49 -5.01 8.54
N PRO A 47 20.27 -5.50 8.78
CA PRO A 47 19.11 -4.88 8.14
C PRO A 47 19.20 -3.41 8.47
N SER A 48 19.14 -2.56 7.45
CA SER A 48 18.94 -1.13 7.66
C SER A 48 17.65 -1.01 8.46
N LEU A 49 17.77 -0.79 9.76
CA LEU A 49 16.65 -0.40 10.60
C LEU A 49 16.28 0.98 10.08
N VAL A 50 15.29 1.04 9.21
CA VAL A 50 14.59 2.28 8.90
C VAL A 50 13.96 2.67 10.22
N SER A 51 14.43 3.76 10.82
CA SER A 51 13.66 4.43 11.86
C SER A 51 12.35 4.83 11.20
N ALA A 52 11.21 4.54 11.82
CA ALA A 52 9.92 4.95 11.29
C ALA A 52 9.22 5.83 12.31
N LEU A 53 8.20 6.56 11.87
CA LEU A 53 7.33 7.32 12.75
C LEU A 53 6.67 6.34 13.74
N ASP A 54 7.07 6.41 15.01
CA ASP A 54 6.52 5.60 16.08
C ASP A 54 5.61 6.45 16.98
N ASN A 55 4.45 6.81 16.45
CA ASN A 55 3.40 7.52 17.16
C ASN A 55 2.29 6.58 17.69
N GLY A 56 2.49 5.27 17.58
CA GLY A 56 1.58 4.24 18.11
C GLY A 56 0.28 4.02 17.32
N VAL A 57 0.13 4.62 16.14
CA VAL A 57 -1.04 4.45 15.26
C VAL A 57 -0.65 3.82 13.92
N ALA A 58 -1.65 3.42 13.12
CA ALA A 58 -1.46 2.76 11.82
C ALA A 58 -0.53 1.52 11.87
N LEU A 59 -0.54 0.74 12.95
CA LEU A 59 0.26 -0.50 13.07
C LEU A 59 -0.18 -1.59 12.07
N THR A 60 -1.40 -1.48 11.57
CA THR A 60 -1.89 -2.12 10.35
C THR A 60 -2.42 -1.03 9.40
N PRO A 61 -2.60 -1.31 8.10
CA PRO A 61 -3.10 -0.29 7.17
C PRO A 61 -4.45 0.29 7.65
N PRO A 62 -4.64 1.62 7.67
CA PRO A 62 -5.90 2.21 8.11
C PRO A 62 -7.10 1.71 7.30
N MET A 63 -8.22 1.46 7.97
CA MET A 63 -9.47 1.06 7.34
C MET A 63 -10.57 2.06 7.70
N GLY A 64 -11.29 2.56 6.71
CA GLY A 64 -12.33 3.55 6.98
C GLY A 64 -13.11 3.99 5.74
N PHE A 65 -13.66 5.17 5.81
CA PHE A 65 -14.39 5.86 4.77
C PHE A 65 -13.79 7.26 4.57
N MET A 66 -13.71 7.72 3.32
CA MET A 66 -13.29 9.06 2.96
C MET A 66 -14.21 9.64 1.87
N THR A 67 -14.60 10.91 2.00
CA THR A 67 -15.63 11.51 1.15
C THR A 67 -15.23 11.72 -0.31
N TRP A 68 -13.93 11.88 -0.61
CA TRP A 68 -13.47 12.49 -1.87
C TRP A 68 -13.93 11.81 -3.16
N GLN A 69 -13.55 10.55 -3.42
CA GLN A 69 -13.84 9.92 -4.71
C GLN A 69 -15.34 9.97 -5.10
N ARG A 70 -16.25 9.66 -4.16
CA ARG A 70 -17.69 9.58 -4.45
C ARG A 70 -18.43 10.92 -4.37
N PHE A 71 -18.11 11.74 -3.37
CA PHE A 71 -18.88 12.96 -3.06
C PHE A 71 -18.17 14.25 -3.51
N ARG A 72 -16.86 14.17 -3.79
CA ARG A 72 -16.05 15.27 -4.35
C ARG A 72 -16.26 16.56 -3.54
N CYS A 73 -16.41 17.68 -4.25
CA CYS A 73 -16.68 18.99 -3.70
C CYS A 73 -18.16 19.41 -3.87
N ILE A 74 -19.11 18.47 -3.76
CA ILE A 74 -20.54 18.79 -3.84
C ILE A 74 -20.90 19.62 -2.58
N THR A 75 -21.23 20.90 -2.76
CA THR A 75 -21.55 21.82 -1.65
C THR A 75 -22.97 22.40 -1.74
N ASP A 76 -23.69 22.17 -2.83
CA ASP A 76 -25.09 22.56 -2.97
C ASP A 76 -26.02 21.57 -2.24
N CYS A 77 -26.20 21.81 -0.94
CA CYS A 77 -27.07 21.00 -0.08
C CYS A 77 -28.57 21.21 -0.33
N ALA A 78 -28.96 22.29 -1.01
CA ALA A 78 -30.36 22.49 -1.36
C ALA A 78 -30.78 21.54 -2.48
N THR A 79 -29.90 21.33 -3.47
CA THR A 79 -30.14 20.40 -4.57
C THR A 79 -29.78 18.95 -4.20
N TYR A 80 -28.68 18.74 -3.46
CA TYR A 80 -28.13 17.42 -3.16
C TYR A 80 -27.98 17.19 -1.64
N PRO A 81 -29.08 17.20 -0.86
CA PRO A 81 -29.02 17.19 0.60
C PRO A 81 -28.34 15.95 1.20
N ASP A 82 -28.40 14.81 0.51
CA ASP A 82 -27.78 13.56 0.96
C ASP A 82 -26.36 13.34 0.42
N GLU A 83 -25.90 14.13 -0.55
CA GLU A 83 -24.59 13.97 -1.19
C GLU A 83 -23.63 15.14 -0.93
N CYS A 84 -24.15 16.30 -0.53
CA CYS A 84 -23.30 17.45 -0.25
C CYS A 84 -22.40 17.20 0.98
N ILE A 85 -21.18 17.74 0.95
CA ILE A 85 -20.24 17.70 2.06
C ILE A 85 -20.82 18.51 3.22
N SER A 86 -21.36 17.81 4.21
CA SER A 86 -22.13 18.40 5.30
C SER A 86 -22.08 17.53 6.54
N GLU A 87 -22.48 18.10 7.67
CA GLU A 87 -22.65 17.39 8.93
C GLU A 87 -23.60 16.20 8.78
N HIS A 88 -24.69 16.36 8.01
CA HIS A 88 -25.66 15.30 7.72
C HIS A 88 -25.03 14.12 6.99
N LEU A 89 -24.24 14.36 5.94
CA LEU A 89 -23.53 13.29 5.21
C LEU A 89 -22.62 12.48 6.14
N ILE A 90 -21.87 13.16 7.01
CA ILE A 90 -20.93 12.52 7.93
C ILE A 90 -21.67 11.70 8.99
N ARG A 91 -22.71 12.26 9.62
CA ARG A 91 -23.54 11.54 10.61
C ARG A 91 -24.19 10.30 10.00
N ARG A 92 -24.82 10.46 8.83
CA ARG A 92 -25.44 9.36 8.07
C ARG A 92 -24.43 8.26 7.77
N THR A 93 -23.24 8.63 7.32
CA THR A 93 -22.17 7.67 7.01
C THR A 93 -21.70 6.93 8.26
N ALA A 94 -21.47 7.65 9.37
CA ALA A 94 -21.09 7.05 10.64
C ALA A 94 -22.14 6.05 11.14
N ASP A 95 -23.43 6.37 11.01
CA ASP A 95 -24.51 5.45 11.36
C ASP A 95 -24.48 4.19 10.50
N ARG A 96 -24.34 4.32 9.17
CA ARG A 96 -24.23 3.16 8.27
C ARG A 96 -23.00 2.31 8.56
N MET A 97 -21.87 2.92 8.90
CA MET A 97 -20.66 2.17 9.25
C MET A 97 -20.87 1.26 10.47
N VAL A 98 -21.64 1.70 11.46
CA VAL A 98 -21.98 0.88 12.62
C VAL A 98 -23.08 -0.13 12.29
N GLU A 99 -24.20 0.33 11.73
CA GLU A 99 -25.39 -0.49 11.49
C GLU A 99 -25.18 -1.62 10.49
N ASP A 100 -24.34 -1.41 9.48
CA ASP A 100 -24.07 -2.39 8.43
C ASP A 100 -22.84 -3.27 8.68
N GLY A 101 -22.23 -3.16 9.86
CA GLY A 101 -21.13 -4.03 10.29
C GLY A 101 -19.75 -3.65 9.75
N PHE A 102 -19.57 -2.45 9.16
CA PHE A 102 -18.25 -1.99 8.73
C PHE A 102 -17.32 -1.76 9.92
N LEU A 103 -17.80 -1.17 11.01
CA LEU A 103 -17.02 -1.04 12.25
C LEU A 103 -16.62 -2.41 12.82
N GLU A 104 -17.55 -3.39 12.83
CA GLU A 104 -17.25 -4.76 13.26
C GLU A 104 -16.18 -5.42 12.38
N ALA A 105 -16.19 -5.12 11.08
CA ALA A 105 -15.18 -5.59 10.13
C ALA A 105 -13.83 -4.86 10.24
N GLY A 106 -13.75 -3.77 11.00
CA GLY A 106 -12.52 -3.01 11.27
C GLY A 106 -12.43 -1.65 10.59
N TYR A 107 -13.43 -1.23 9.81
CA TYR A 107 -13.46 0.12 9.24
C TYR A 107 -13.83 1.13 10.33
N GLU A 108 -12.83 1.83 10.88
CA GLU A 108 -13.00 2.68 12.06
C GLU A 108 -12.89 4.18 11.78
N TYR A 109 -12.28 4.61 10.66
CA TYR A 109 -12.12 6.04 10.36
C TYR A 109 -13.25 6.59 9.49
N VAL A 110 -13.82 7.73 9.86
CA VAL A 110 -14.68 8.58 9.01
C VAL A 110 -13.91 9.85 8.68
N ILE A 111 -13.45 9.98 7.43
CA ILE A 111 -12.54 11.04 7.01
C ILE A 111 -13.30 12.01 6.10
N ILE A 112 -13.43 13.27 6.53
CA ILE A 112 -13.90 14.34 5.66
C ILE A 112 -12.71 14.85 4.83
N ASP A 113 -12.88 14.85 3.51
CA ASP A 113 -11.90 15.40 2.58
C ASP A 113 -12.13 16.91 2.35
N ASP A 114 -11.62 17.47 1.24
CA ASP A 114 -11.72 18.90 0.94
C ASP A 114 -13.16 19.44 0.93
N CYS A 115 -13.29 20.77 0.88
CA CYS A 115 -14.54 21.51 0.76
C CYS A 115 -15.41 21.56 2.01
N TRP A 116 -14.87 21.26 3.19
CA TRP A 116 -15.58 21.38 4.48
C TRP A 116 -15.60 22.82 5.05
N LEU A 117 -14.70 23.68 4.56
CA LEU A 117 -14.46 25.03 5.07
C LEU A 117 -15.39 26.10 4.49
N GLU A 118 -15.48 27.22 5.21
CA GLU A 118 -15.79 28.53 4.64
C GLU A 118 -14.70 28.96 3.63
N LYS A 119 -15.05 29.82 2.67
CA LYS A 119 -14.08 30.34 1.69
C LYS A 119 -13.05 31.30 2.28
N LYS A 120 -13.21 31.73 3.53
CA LYS A 120 -12.29 32.63 4.23
C LYS A 120 -12.14 32.20 5.67
N ARG A 121 -10.93 32.38 6.19
CA ARG A 121 -10.65 32.29 7.64
C ARG A 121 -11.43 33.36 8.40
N ASP A 122 -11.79 33.05 9.64
CA ASP A 122 -12.36 34.01 10.59
C ASP A 122 -11.34 34.26 11.70
N ASN A 123 -10.91 35.52 11.86
CA ASN A 123 -9.83 35.90 12.78
C ASN A 123 -8.58 35.00 12.69
N GLY A 124 -8.23 34.57 11.47
CA GLY A 124 -7.06 33.73 11.19
C GLY A 124 -7.25 32.24 11.50
N SER A 125 -8.44 31.81 11.93
CA SER A 125 -8.78 30.40 12.16
C SER A 125 -9.53 29.82 10.98
N LEU A 126 -9.31 28.54 10.70
CA LEU A 126 -10.17 27.75 9.83
C LEU A 126 -11.57 27.64 10.44
N VAL A 127 -12.60 27.71 9.60
CA VAL A 127 -14.00 27.67 10.03
C VAL A 127 -14.75 26.70 9.14
N PRO A 128 -15.42 25.66 9.69
CA PRO A 128 -16.30 24.83 8.89
C PRO A 128 -17.45 25.68 8.34
N ASP A 129 -17.91 25.37 7.14
CA ASP A 129 -19.03 26.10 6.52
C ASP A 129 -20.25 26.12 7.45
N ARG A 130 -20.73 27.32 7.79
CA ARG A 130 -21.76 27.49 8.83
C ARG A 130 -23.14 27.00 8.41
N GLU A 131 -23.41 26.89 7.11
CA GLU A 131 -24.69 26.37 6.62
C GLU A 131 -24.67 24.85 6.59
N ARG A 132 -23.53 24.25 6.19
CA ARG A 132 -23.37 22.80 6.04
C ARG A 132 -22.96 22.09 7.34
N PHE A 133 -22.34 22.82 8.27
CA PHE A 133 -21.89 22.35 9.59
C PHE A 133 -22.35 23.33 10.69
N PRO A 134 -23.67 23.49 10.89
CA PRO A 134 -24.22 24.49 11.79
C PRO A 134 -23.84 24.28 13.27
N GLU A 135 -23.55 23.05 13.69
CA GLU A 135 -23.07 22.77 15.06
C GLU A 135 -21.55 22.94 15.21
N GLY A 136 -20.84 23.09 14.09
CA GLY A 136 -19.39 23.12 14.03
C GLY A 136 -18.74 21.73 14.10
N MET A 137 -17.42 21.69 13.98
CA MET A 137 -16.69 20.43 13.82
C MET A 137 -16.59 19.62 15.12
N LYS A 138 -16.42 20.28 16.27
CA LYS A 138 -16.21 19.57 17.54
C LYS A 138 -17.41 18.68 17.95
N PRO A 139 -18.67 19.16 17.94
CA PRO A 139 -19.81 18.28 18.21
C PRO A 139 -19.95 17.12 17.22
N LEU A 140 -19.59 17.33 15.95
CA LEU A 140 -19.59 16.28 14.94
C LEU A 140 -18.52 15.20 15.23
N VAL A 141 -17.31 15.61 15.62
CA VAL A 141 -16.24 14.69 16.04
C VAL A 141 -16.69 13.89 17.27
N GLU A 142 -17.26 14.55 18.28
CA GLU A 142 -17.81 13.91 19.48
C GLU A 142 -18.93 12.91 19.13
N TYR A 143 -19.77 13.21 18.13
CA TYR A 143 -20.78 12.28 17.62
C TYR A 143 -20.14 11.02 17.02
N VAL A 144 -19.15 11.17 16.14
CA VAL A 144 -18.45 10.03 15.53
C VAL A 144 -17.76 9.18 16.60
N HIS A 145 -17.11 9.81 17.59
CA HIS A 145 -16.54 9.10 18.74
C HIS A 145 -17.59 8.36 19.56
N SER A 146 -18.78 8.93 19.75
CA SER A 146 -19.87 8.27 20.49
C SER A 146 -20.36 6.98 19.83
N LYS A 147 -20.08 6.80 18.53
CA LYS A 147 -20.38 5.59 17.74
C LYS A 147 -19.26 4.54 17.81
N GLY A 148 -18.16 4.83 18.51
CA GLY A 148 -16.96 3.99 18.54
C GLY A 148 -16.07 4.13 17.30
N LEU A 149 -16.33 5.13 16.45
CA LEU A 149 -15.55 5.46 15.27
C LEU A 149 -14.51 6.54 15.59
N LYS A 150 -13.58 6.75 14.66
CA LYS A 150 -12.53 7.78 14.68
C LYS A 150 -12.81 8.81 13.60
N PHE A 151 -12.47 10.08 13.85
CA PHE A 151 -12.72 11.16 12.89
C PHE A 151 -11.41 11.60 12.21
N GLY A 152 -11.41 11.65 10.89
CA GLY A 152 -10.32 12.21 10.11
C GLY A 152 -10.68 13.52 9.42
N ILE A 153 -9.71 14.40 9.27
CA ILE A 153 -9.88 15.69 8.57
C ILE A 153 -8.88 15.81 7.42
N TYR A 154 -9.22 16.67 6.47
CA TYR A 154 -8.36 17.05 5.36
C TYR A 154 -7.90 18.48 5.53
N GLU A 155 -6.65 18.70 5.15
CA GLU A 155 -6.08 20.02 4.90
C GLU A 155 -5.06 19.98 3.77
N ASP A 156 -4.61 21.15 3.36
CA ASP A 156 -3.53 21.33 2.39
C ASP A 156 -2.36 22.09 3.04
N TYR A 157 -1.13 21.68 2.75
CA TYR A 157 0.06 22.36 3.26
C TYR A 157 0.24 23.77 2.66
N GLY A 158 -0.21 24.00 1.42
CA GLY A 158 -0.07 25.26 0.69
C GLY A 158 -0.97 26.39 1.18
N ASP A 159 -1.05 27.46 0.39
CA ASP A 159 -1.87 28.64 0.70
C ASP A 159 -3.38 28.36 0.56
N SER A 160 -3.73 27.37 -0.25
CA SER A 160 -5.11 26.97 -0.49
C SER A 160 -5.19 25.47 -0.71
N THR A 161 -6.34 24.88 -0.37
CA THR A 161 -6.66 23.51 -0.77
C THR A 161 -6.87 23.42 -2.27
N CYS A 162 -6.80 22.21 -2.83
CA CYS A 162 -7.07 21.98 -4.26
C CYS A 162 -8.44 22.51 -4.72
N GLY A 163 -9.45 22.51 -3.85
CA GLY A 163 -10.79 23.10 -4.04
C GLY A 163 -10.87 24.62 -3.82
N GLY A 164 -9.73 25.28 -3.57
CA GLY A 164 -9.62 26.72 -3.36
C GLY A 164 -10.24 27.18 -2.04
N TYR A 165 -10.06 26.42 -0.97
CA TYR A 165 -10.35 26.82 0.41
C TYR A 165 -9.05 27.20 1.14
N PRO A 166 -9.08 27.89 2.29
CA PRO A 166 -7.86 28.30 2.98
C PRO A 166 -6.97 27.11 3.37
N GLY A 167 -5.68 27.11 3.02
CA GLY A 167 -4.70 26.07 3.39
C GLY A 167 -3.85 26.43 4.60
N LEU A 168 -2.96 25.54 5.04
CA LEU A 168 -2.22 25.60 6.31
C LEU A 168 -1.00 26.55 6.30
N TYR A 169 -0.52 26.98 5.13
CA TYR A 169 0.72 27.76 5.05
C TYR A 169 0.64 29.03 5.92
N GLY A 170 1.68 29.24 6.75
CA GLY A 170 1.72 30.34 7.73
C GLY A 170 0.81 30.19 8.97
N HIS A 171 0.04 29.10 9.07
CA HIS A 171 -0.95 28.86 10.13
C HIS A 171 -0.86 27.47 10.81
N VAL A 172 0.06 26.61 10.36
CA VAL A 172 0.23 25.21 10.80
C VAL A 172 0.09 25.01 12.32
N GLU A 173 0.86 25.73 13.15
CA GLU A 173 0.81 25.54 14.62
C GLU A 173 -0.58 25.80 15.22
N ARG A 174 -1.28 26.83 14.73
CA ARG A 174 -2.63 27.17 15.22
C ARG A 174 -3.62 26.10 14.80
N ASP A 175 -3.61 25.74 13.53
CA ASP A 175 -4.63 24.88 12.94
C ASP A 175 -4.48 23.43 13.45
N ILE A 176 -3.24 22.93 13.57
CA ILE A 176 -2.98 21.61 14.16
C ILE A 176 -3.38 21.56 15.64
N LYS A 177 -3.13 22.63 16.41
CA LYS A 177 -3.61 22.71 17.79
C LYS A 177 -5.14 22.66 17.86
N MET A 178 -5.83 23.38 16.99
CA MET A 178 -7.28 23.38 16.89
C MET A 178 -7.82 21.97 16.57
N PHE A 179 -7.20 21.25 15.63
CA PHE A 179 -7.58 19.86 15.32
C PHE A 179 -7.39 18.91 16.51
N ALA A 180 -6.30 19.06 17.26
CA ALA A 180 -6.11 18.29 18.49
C ALA A 180 -7.17 18.63 19.57
N GLU A 181 -7.57 19.90 19.70
CA GLU A 181 -8.63 20.35 20.62
C GLU A 181 -10.03 19.86 20.22
N TRP A 182 -10.28 19.67 18.92
CA TRP A 182 -11.51 19.03 18.41
C TRP A 182 -11.51 17.51 18.59
N GLY A 183 -10.34 16.89 18.77
CA GLY A 183 -10.20 15.45 18.93
C GLY A 183 -10.04 14.69 17.62
N ILE A 184 -9.45 15.30 16.60
CA ILE A 184 -9.16 14.63 15.32
C ILE A 184 -8.21 13.44 15.53
N ASP A 185 -8.45 12.32 14.83
CA ASP A 185 -7.69 11.06 14.94
C ASP A 185 -6.84 10.76 13.70
N TYR A 186 -7.13 11.44 12.59
CA TYR A 186 -6.47 11.25 11.30
C TYR A 186 -6.41 12.60 10.57
N ILE A 187 -5.30 12.91 9.92
CA ILE A 187 -5.19 14.06 9.02
C ILE A 187 -4.60 13.64 7.68
N LYS A 188 -5.30 13.95 6.59
CA LYS A 188 -4.74 13.98 5.23
C LYS A 188 -4.23 15.38 4.95
N VAL A 189 -2.96 15.49 4.56
CA VAL A 189 -2.35 16.76 4.16
C VAL A 189 -1.97 16.69 2.69
N ASP A 190 -2.59 17.57 1.91
CA ASP A 190 -2.38 17.73 0.49
C ASP A 190 -1.31 18.79 0.16
N GLY A 191 -0.98 18.97 -1.11
CA GLY A 191 0.15 19.80 -1.55
C GLY A 191 -0.17 20.82 -2.65
N CYS A 192 -1.45 21.12 -2.90
CA CYS A 192 -1.81 22.12 -3.90
C CYS A 192 -1.37 23.53 -3.46
N TYR A 193 -1.08 24.40 -4.43
CA TYR A 193 -0.77 25.81 -4.17
C TYR A 193 0.34 26.03 -3.14
N TYR A 194 1.32 25.13 -3.07
CA TYR A 194 2.55 25.30 -2.32
C TYR A 194 3.68 25.76 -3.26
N ASP A 195 4.07 27.03 -3.13
CA ASP A 195 5.13 27.64 -3.93
C ASP A 195 6.54 27.45 -3.33
N GLY A 196 6.68 26.65 -2.27
CA GLY A 196 7.97 26.39 -1.64
C GLY A 196 8.75 25.26 -2.33
N ASP A 197 10.08 25.36 -2.27
CA ASP A 197 10.98 24.44 -2.98
C ASP A 197 11.17 23.07 -2.29
N ASP A 198 10.66 22.87 -1.07
CA ASP A 198 10.95 21.70 -0.24
C ASP A 198 9.72 21.21 0.55
N PHE A 199 8.91 20.39 -0.11
CA PHE A 199 7.77 19.72 0.51
C PHE A 199 8.18 18.86 1.71
N SER A 200 9.26 18.10 1.57
CA SER A 200 9.77 17.17 2.59
C SER A 200 10.02 17.87 3.93
N LYS A 201 10.66 19.05 3.90
CA LYS A 201 10.86 19.86 5.10
C LYS A 201 9.55 20.36 5.70
N GLY A 202 8.63 20.85 4.88
CA GLY A 202 7.34 21.36 5.36
C GLY A 202 6.49 20.28 6.04
N TYR A 203 6.42 19.11 5.41
CA TYR A 203 5.68 17.97 5.93
C TYR A 203 6.30 17.42 7.22
N HIS A 204 7.63 17.42 7.36
CA HIS A 204 8.27 17.08 8.64
C HIS A 204 7.92 18.09 9.73
N GLN A 205 8.01 19.40 9.46
CA GLN A 205 7.65 20.42 10.44
C GLN A 205 6.20 20.27 10.93
N LEU A 206 5.28 19.93 10.03
CA LEU A 206 3.89 19.63 10.40
C LEU A 206 3.81 18.38 11.29
N GLY A 207 4.52 17.30 10.95
CA GLY A 207 4.60 16.09 11.77
C GLY A 207 5.12 16.36 13.20
N ASP A 208 6.13 17.20 13.34
CA ASP A 208 6.64 17.66 14.64
C ASP A 208 5.57 18.41 15.45
N ILE A 209 4.77 19.25 14.80
CA ILE A 209 3.69 20.00 15.43
C ILE A 209 2.56 19.06 15.85
N LEU A 210 2.19 18.08 15.01
CA LEU A 210 1.23 17.02 15.37
C LEU A 210 1.68 16.28 16.63
N ASN A 211 2.94 15.82 16.66
CA ASN A 211 3.49 15.11 17.82
C ASN A 211 3.49 15.98 19.09
N LYS A 212 3.80 17.27 19.00
CA LYS A 212 3.78 18.21 20.14
C LYS A 212 2.39 18.41 20.75
N THR A 213 1.31 18.11 20.03
CA THR A 213 -0.05 18.16 20.61
C THR A 213 -0.28 17.09 21.68
N GLY A 214 0.51 16.01 21.66
CA GLY A 214 0.36 14.86 22.56
C GLY A 214 -0.82 13.94 22.23
N ARG A 215 -1.60 14.25 21.18
CA ARG A 215 -2.66 13.38 20.66
C ARG A 215 -2.09 12.48 19.55
N PRO A 216 -2.27 11.15 19.62
CA PRO A 216 -1.95 10.27 18.49
C PRO A 216 -2.90 10.55 17.32
N ILE A 217 -2.35 11.03 16.20
CA ILE A 217 -3.09 11.35 14.97
C ILE A 217 -2.40 10.63 13.82
N VAL A 218 -3.15 9.86 13.03
CA VAL A 218 -2.64 9.25 11.80
C VAL A 218 -2.31 10.35 10.81
N TYR A 219 -1.06 10.43 10.36
CA TYR A 219 -0.61 11.45 9.43
C TYR A 219 -0.44 10.89 8.01
N SER A 220 -1.35 11.27 7.12
CA SER A 220 -1.35 10.90 5.70
C SER A 220 -0.78 12.01 4.83
N CYS A 221 0.33 11.74 4.17
CA CYS A 221 1.12 12.73 3.45
C CYS A 221 0.99 12.60 1.93
N SER A 222 0.53 13.65 1.25
CA SER A 222 0.40 13.59 -0.22
C SER A 222 1.65 13.99 -0.99
N TYR A 223 2.66 14.58 -0.34
CA TYR A 223 3.75 15.23 -1.07
C TYR A 223 4.49 14.38 -2.11
N PRO A 224 4.68 13.05 -1.96
CA PRO A 224 5.34 12.27 -3.00
C PRO A 224 4.61 12.32 -4.36
N ALA A 225 3.27 12.47 -4.35
CA ALA A 225 2.48 12.64 -5.58
C ALA A 225 2.69 14.02 -6.24
N TYR A 226 3.11 15.03 -5.49
CA TYR A 226 3.42 16.38 -6.00
C TYR A 226 4.87 16.55 -6.44
N GLU A 227 5.75 15.62 -6.06
CA GLU A 227 7.16 15.60 -6.47
C GLU A 227 7.40 14.83 -7.78
N GLU A 228 6.38 14.17 -8.35
CA GLU A 228 6.52 13.40 -9.59
C GLU A 228 6.85 14.34 -10.76
N GLY A 229 8.13 14.33 -11.19
CA GLY A 229 8.68 15.24 -12.20
C GLY A 229 9.87 16.08 -11.72
N ASN A 230 10.16 16.07 -10.42
CA ASN A 230 11.33 16.74 -9.86
C ASN A 230 12.63 15.95 -10.08
N SER A 231 13.75 16.67 -10.18
CA SER A 231 15.09 16.07 -10.41
C SER A 231 15.64 15.29 -9.21
N ILE A 232 15.01 15.42 -8.04
CA ILE A 232 15.36 14.73 -6.80
C ILE A 232 14.23 13.72 -6.52
N PRO A 233 14.52 12.40 -6.57
CA PRO A 233 13.55 11.39 -6.18
C PRO A 233 13.17 11.52 -4.71
N THR A 234 11.89 11.31 -4.37
CA THR A 234 11.41 11.24 -2.99
C THR A 234 12.24 10.26 -2.15
N ASP A 235 12.70 10.72 -0.98
CA ASP A 235 13.37 9.87 0.00
C ASP A 235 12.33 9.12 0.84
N TYR A 236 12.03 7.88 0.43
CA TYR A 236 11.07 7.02 1.12
C TYR A 236 11.54 6.54 2.50
N ALA A 237 12.85 6.52 2.77
CA ALA A 237 13.34 6.15 4.10
C ALA A 237 12.98 7.25 5.09
N TYR A 238 13.23 8.50 4.69
CA TYR A 238 12.85 9.66 5.48
C TYR A 238 11.33 9.84 5.59
N LEU A 239 10.59 9.59 4.51
CA LEU A 239 9.12 9.63 4.52
C LEU A 239 8.53 8.67 5.57
N ALA A 240 9.10 7.47 5.70
CA ALA A 240 8.70 6.52 6.73
C ALA A 240 8.98 7.01 8.16
N GLU A 241 9.95 7.91 8.37
CA GLU A 241 10.25 8.54 9.66
C GLU A 241 9.21 9.61 10.06
N ILE A 242 8.52 10.21 9.09
CA ILE A 242 7.70 11.42 9.32
C ILE A 242 6.21 11.24 9.04
N CYS A 243 5.79 10.18 8.34
CA CYS A 243 4.40 9.98 7.90
C CYS A 243 3.91 8.55 8.19
N ASN A 244 2.63 8.42 8.54
CA ASN A 244 2.02 7.10 8.75
C ASN A 244 1.59 6.41 7.45
N LEU A 245 1.31 7.19 6.42
CA LEU A 245 1.03 6.74 5.07
C LEU A 245 1.25 7.86 4.09
N TRP A 246 1.39 7.52 2.81
CA TRP A 246 1.63 8.52 1.78
C TRP A 246 1.04 8.17 0.43
N ARG A 247 0.43 9.18 -0.21
CA ARG A 247 -0.04 9.06 -1.59
C ARG A 247 1.16 9.14 -2.53
N ASN A 248 1.38 8.05 -3.27
CA ASN A 248 2.53 7.93 -4.16
C ASN A 248 2.29 8.46 -5.58
N TYR A 249 1.04 8.49 -6.01
CA TYR A 249 0.67 8.65 -7.42
C TYR A 249 -0.64 9.42 -7.58
N GLY A 250 -1.02 9.69 -8.83
CA GLY A 250 -2.21 10.47 -9.18
C GLY A 250 -3.52 9.91 -8.60
N ASP A 251 -4.50 10.81 -8.47
CA ASP A 251 -5.82 10.50 -7.90
C ASP A 251 -6.56 9.40 -8.67
N ILE A 252 -7.09 8.44 -7.93
CA ILE A 252 -7.96 7.41 -8.47
C ILE A 252 -9.28 8.03 -8.95
N GLN A 253 -9.70 7.63 -10.15
CA GLN A 253 -10.97 7.98 -10.75
C GLN A 253 -11.87 6.75 -10.82
N ASP A 254 -13.18 6.96 -10.90
CA ASP A 254 -14.18 5.89 -10.98
C ASP A 254 -14.15 5.18 -12.35
N SER A 255 -13.06 4.49 -12.64
CA SER A 255 -12.85 3.75 -13.88
C SER A 255 -11.84 2.64 -13.70
N TRP A 256 -12.04 1.55 -14.44
CA TRP A 256 -11.08 0.45 -14.50
C TRP A 256 -9.69 0.90 -14.94
N SER A 257 -9.61 1.79 -15.94
CA SER A 257 -8.34 2.28 -16.46
C SER A 257 -7.51 2.99 -15.40
N SER A 258 -8.12 3.90 -14.63
CA SER A 258 -7.43 4.61 -13.54
C SER A 258 -6.94 3.65 -12.45
N MET A 259 -7.80 2.71 -12.01
CA MET A 259 -7.40 1.72 -11.01
C MET A 259 -6.22 0.87 -11.51
N THR A 260 -6.27 0.41 -12.77
CA THR A 260 -5.19 -0.40 -13.33
C THR A 260 -3.90 0.37 -13.59
N ASP A 261 -3.98 1.66 -13.93
CA ASP A 261 -2.83 2.53 -14.13
C ASP A 261 -2.03 2.69 -12.84
N ILE A 262 -2.73 2.94 -11.71
CA ILE A 262 -2.14 2.94 -10.37
C ILE A 262 -1.48 1.60 -10.07
N VAL A 263 -2.18 0.49 -10.27
CA VAL A 263 -1.63 -0.86 -10.00
C VAL A 263 -0.37 -1.13 -10.84
N ASP A 264 -0.37 -0.72 -12.11
CA ASP A 264 0.77 -0.91 -13.00
C ASP A 264 1.96 -0.01 -12.61
N TRP A 265 1.72 1.22 -12.15
CA TRP A 265 2.75 2.08 -11.56
C TRP A 265 3.38 1.42 -10.31
N TYR A 266 2.54 0.91 -9.40
CA TYR A 266 3.00 0.20 -8.21
C TYR A 266 3.84 -1.04 -8.56
N ALA A 267 3.43 -1.80 -9.58
CA ALA A 267 4.21 -2.94 -10.07
C ALA A 267 5.56 -2.52 -10.64
N GLN A 268 5.63 -1.40 -11.37
CA GLN A 268 6.86 -0.87 -11.94
C GLN A 268 7.82 -0.33 -10.88
N LYS A 269 7.29 0.24 -9.79
CA LYS A 269 8.07 0.85 -8.70
C LYS A 269 8.34 -0.10 -7.53
N GLN A 270 7.82 -1.32 -7.57
CA GLN A 270 7.79 -2.22 -6.41
C GLN A 270 9.17 -2.51 -5.80
N GLU A 271 10.25 -2.55 -6.58
CA GLU A 271 11.62 -2.76 -6.06
C GLU A 271 12.13 -1.58 -5.22
N PHE A 272 11.58 -0.38 -5.44
CA PHE A 272 11.98 0.85 -4.79
C PHE A 272 11.12 1.14 -3.55
N ILE A 273 9.80 1.04 -3.67
CA ILE A 273 8.87 1.55 -2.64
C ILE A 273 8.37 0.50 -1.65
N SER A 274 8.31 -0.79 -2.04
CA SER A 274 7.63 -1.81 -1.22
C SER A 274 8.32 -2.08 0.12
N LYS A 275 9.65 -1.95 0.17
CA LYS A 275 10.45 -2.19 1.38
C LYS A 275 10.26 -1.14 2.47
N PHE A 276 9.65 -0.01 2.12
CA PHE A 276 9.35 1.09 3.04
C PHE A 276 7.92 1.04 3.57
N ALA A 277 7.08 0.09 3.12
CA ALA A 277 5.79 -0.16 3.73
C ALA A 277 5.92 -1.16 4.90
N GLY A 278 5.27 -0.86 6.02
CA GLY A 278 5.28 -1.68 7.23
C GLY A 278 4.44 -1.07 8.35
N PRO A 279 4.39 -1.73 9.52
CA PRO A 279 3.65 -1.24 10.68
C PRO A 279 4.00 0.21 11.02
N GLY A 280 3.01 1.10 10.93
CA GLY A 280 3.15 2.52 11.22
C GLY A 280 3.44 3.40 10.00
N HIS A 281 3.71 2.83 8.80
CA HIS A 281 4.16 3.59 7.62
C HIS A 281 3.80 2.87 6.29
N TRP A 282 2.79 3.35 5.55
CA TRP A 282 2.21 2.61 4.40
C TRP A 282 2.25 3.38 3.07
N ASN A 283 2.46 2.66 1.96
CA ASN A 283 2.15 3.21 0.63
C ASN A 283 0.62 3.28 0.45
N ASP A 284 0.12 4.40 -0.08
CA ASP A 284 -1.31 4.63 -0.32
C ASP A 284 -1.61 4.69 -1.83
N PRO A 285 -2.21 3.64 -2.42
CA PRO A 285 -2.67 3.62 -3.81
C PRO A 285 -4.05 4.27 -4.00
N ASP A 286 -4.50 5.06 -3.02
CA ASP A 286 -5.76 5.81 -3.01
C ASP A 286 -7.01 4.95 -2.74
N GLN A 287 -8.17 5.61 -2.70
CA GLN A 287 -9.45 5.08 -2.21
C GLN A 287 -10.00 3.87 -2.98
N LEU A 288 -10.82 3.06 -2.30
CA LEU A 288 -11.58 1.95 -2.90
C LEU A 288 -12.79 2.48 -3.68
N LEU A 289 -12.99 2.00 -4.92
CA LEU A 289 -14.09 2.38 -5.82
C LEU A 289 -15.31 1.44 -5.71
N ILE A 290 -15.22 0.44 -4.84
CA ILE A 290 -16.18 -0.67 -4.73
C ILE A 290 -17.54 -0.12 -4.28
N GLY A 291 -18.58 -0.38 -5.08
CA GLY A 291 -19.94 0.10 -4.82
C GLY A 291 -20.33 1.36 -5.62
N ASN A 292 -19.39 1.97 -6.35
CA ASN A 292 -19.66 3.12 -7.23
C ASN A 292 -20.11 2.68 -8.63
N PHE A 293 -19.75 3.43 -9.67
CA PHE A 293 -20.33 3.30 -11.01
C PHE A 293 -19.35 2.68 -12.02
N GLY A 294 -18.04 2.89 -11.83
CA GLY A 294 -17.02 2.61 -12.84
C GLY A 294 -16.46 1.19 -12.83
N LEU A 295 -16.65 0.43 -11.75
CA LEU A 295 -16.20 -0.95 -11.64
C LEU A 295 -17.39 -1.92 -11.68
N SER A 296 -17.30 -2.93 -12.55
CA SER A 296 -18.15 -4.11 -12.46
C SER A 296 -17.87 -4.91 -11.19
N TYR A 297 -18.80 -5.79 -10.80
CA TYR A 297 -18.63 -6.70 -9.66
C TYR A 297 -17.29 -7.46 -9.71
N THR A 298 -16.94 -7.99 -10.88
CA THR A 298 -15.70 -8.75 -11.08
C THR A 298 -14.45 -7.87 -10.92
N GLN A 299 -14.48 -6.64 -11.43
CA GLN A 299 -13.40 -5.66 -11.27
C GLN A 299 -13.27 -5.14 -9.83
N SER A 300 -14.38 -4.98 -9.10
CA SER A 300 -14.37 -4.64 -7.68
C SER A 300 -13.68 -5.71 -6.84
N LYS A 301 -13.87 -7.00 -7.18
CA LYS A 301 -13.13 -8.09 -6.54
C LYS A 301 -11.61 -7.99 -6.83
N VAL A 302 -11.22 -7.57 -8.03
CA VAL A 302 -9.80 -7.35 -8.35
C VAL A 302 -9.22 -6.25 -7.48
N GLN A 303 -9.90 -5.10 -7.36
CA GLN A 303 -9.41 -3.98 -6.54
C GLN A 303 -9.21 -4.41 -5.09
N MET A 304 -10.21 -5.04 -4.46
CA MET A 304 -10.10 -5.48 -3.06
C MET A 304 -8.94 -6.47 -2.85
N ALA A 305 -8.74 -7.41 -3.78
CA ALA A 305 -7.66 -8.38 -3.69
C ALA A 305 -6.28 -7.72 -3.83
N LEU A 306 -6.13 -6.79 -4.78
CA LEU A 306 -4.86 -6.10 -5.00
C LEU A 306 -4.52 -5.13 -3.86
N TRP A 307 -5.49 -4.38 -3.33
CA TRP A 307 -5.27 -3.52 -2.16
C TRP A 307 -4.88 -4.34 -0.92
N ALA A 308 -5.48 -5.52 -0.73
CA ALA A 308 -5.08 -6.44 0.34
C ALA A 308 -3.65 -6.95 0.17
N ILE A 309 -3.28 -7.35 -1.05
CA ILE A 309 -1.91 -7.77 -1.40
C ILE A 309 -0.91 -6.64 -1.17
N LEU A 310 -1.23 -5.42 -1.60
CA LEU A 310 -0.36 -4.25 -1.48
C LEU A 310 -0.20 -3.74 -0.05
N ALA A 311 -0.93 -4.32 0.93
CA ALA A 311 -1.02 -3.77 2.29
C ALA A 311 -1.45 -2.29 2.29
N ALA A 312 -2.36 -1.95 1.37
CA ALA A 312 -2.87 -0.60 1.22
C ALA A 312 -3.88 -0.25 2.31
N PRO A 313 -4.07 1.03 2.64
CA PRO A 313 -5.25 1.48 3.38
C PRO A 313 -6.54 1.00 2.68
N LEU A 314 -7.54 0.55 3.44
CA LEU A 314 -8.85 0.22 2.92
C LEU A 314 -9.81 1.38 3.20
N LEU A 315 -9.62 2.48 2.50
CA LEU A 315 -10.45 3.68 2.60
C LEU A 315 -11.56 3.63 1.55
N MET A 316 -12.76 3.29 1.98
CA MET A 316 -13.96 3.29 1.14
C MET A 316 -14.33 4.70 0.72
N SER A 317 -14.85 4.85 -0.49
CA SER A 317 -15.53 6.08 -0.89
C SER A 317 -16.73 5.73 -1.75
N THR A 318 -17.86 5.48 -1.10
CA THR A 318 -19.11 5.07 -1.75
C THR A 318 -20.29 5.42 -0.85
N ASP A 319 -21.49 5.54 -1.39
CA ASP A 319 -22.66 5.83 -0.56
C ASP A 319 -23.13 4.57 0.18
N LEU A 320 -22.78 4.46 1.45
CA LEU A 320 -23.09 3.30 2.29
C LEU A 320 -24.59 3.10 2.55
N ALA A 321 -25.44 4.11 2.34
CA ALA A 321 -26.89 3.91 2.46
C ALA A 321 -27.51 3.26 1.23
N THR A 322 -26.82 3.30 0.08
CA THR A 322 -27.35 2.80 -1.20
C THR A 322 -26.47 1.74 -1.87
N ILE A 323 -25.31 1.40 -1.26
CA ILE A 323 -24.45 0.33 -1.74
C ILE A 323 -25.22 -0.99 -1.88
N LYS A 324 -25.08 -1.64 -3.05
CA LYS A 324 -25.75 -2.93 -3.27
C LYS A 324 -25.09 -4.02 -2.43
N PRO A 325 -25.87 -5.02 -1.95
CA PRO A 325 -25.37 -6.07 -1.05
C PRO A 325 -24.12 -6.77 -1.58
N GLU A 326 -24.05 -7.07 -2.88
CA GLU A 326 -22.92 -7.79 -3.46
C GLU A 326 -21.59 -7.03 -3.38
N PHE A 327 -21.60 -5.69 -3.44
CA PHE A 327 -20.40 -4.87 -3.27
C PHE A 327 -20.05 -4.66 -1.81
N ARG A 328 -21.07 -4.53 -0.94
CA ARG A 328 -20.87 -4.52 0.52
C ARG A 328 -20.20 -5.81 0.98
N ASP A 329 -20.61 -6.96 0.46
CA ASP A 329 -20.04 -8.27 0.84
C ASP A 329 -18.57 -8.41 0.42
N ILE A 330 -18.12 -7.70 -0.64
CA ILE A 330 -16.70 -7.62 -1.00
C ILE A 330 -15.93 -6.87 0.10
N LEU A 331 -16.44 -5.70 0.50
CA LEU A 331 -15.82 -4.84 1.51
C LEU A 331 -15.78 -5.53 2.89
N LEU A 332 -16.84 -6.24 3.28
CA LEU A 332 -16.94 -6.92 4.56
C LEU A 332 -16.28 -8.31 4.59
N ASN A 333 -15.57 -8.73 3.53
CA ASN A 333 -14.97 -10.07 3.49
C ASN A 333 -13.83 -10.20 4.51
N LYS A 334 -14.16 -10.78 5.68
CA LYS A 334 -13.25 -10.98 6.82
C LYS A 334 -11.96 -11.74 6.46
N ARG A 335 -12.00 -12.67 5.50
CA ARG A 335 -10.80 -13.42 5.06
C ARG A 335 -9.82 -12.52 4.30
N ILE A 336 -10.33 -11.63 3.46
CA ILE A 336 -9.50 -10.68 2.70
C ILE A 336 -9.01 -9.55 3.59
N ILE A 337 -9.87 -9.03 4.49
CA ILE A 337 -9.46 -8.07 5.52
C ILE A 337 -8.32 -8.65 6.35
N GLN A 338 -8.37 -9.92 6.76
CA GLN A 338 -7.27 -10.56 7.49
C GLN A 338 -5.96 -10.59 6.69
N VAL A 339 -6.01 -10.73 5.36
CA VAL A 339 -4.80 -10.61 4.52
C VAL A 339 -4.28 -9.18 4.52
N ASN A 340 -5.15 -8.18 4.39
CA ASN A 340 -4.77 -6.78 4.42
C ASN A 340 -4.14 -6.41 5.78
N GLN A 341 -4.80 -6.78 6.87
CA GLN A 341 -4.44 -6.51 8.27
C GLN A 341 -3.43 -7.51 8.86
N ASP A 342 -2.71 -8.25 8.02
CA ASP A 342 -1.73 -9.23 8.50
C ASP A 342 -0.60 -8.52 9.31
N PRO A 343 -0.28 -9.00 10.53
CA PRO A 343 0.62 -8.29 11.44
C PRO A 343 2.08 -8.28 11.00
N LEU A 344 2.46 -9.06 9.98
CA LEU A 344 3.79 -8.92 9.39
C LEU A 344 3.95 -7.57 8.68
N GLY A 345 2.85 -6.97 8.21
CA GLY A 345 2.86 -5.68 7.52
C GLY A 345 3.68 -5.67 6.21
N ILE A 346 4.00 -6.84 5.65
CA ILE A 346 4.83 -6.93 4.45
C ILE A 346 3.96 -6.67 3.22
N GLN A 347 4.20 -5.56 2.52
CA GLN A 347 3.59 -5.29 1.22
C GLN A 347 3.94 -6.39 0.20
N GLY A 348 2.93 -6.86 -0.53
CA GLY A 348 3.07 -7.85 -1.59
C GLY A 348 3.56 -7.27 -2.92
N LEU A 349 3.88 -8.16 -3.86
CA LEU A 349 4.53 -7.83 -5.13
C LEU A 349 3.86 -8.55 -6.29
N ARG A 350 3.97 -8.00 -7.51
CA ARG A 350 3.71 -8.73 -8.74
C ARG A 350 4.91 -9.64 -9.02
N VAL A 351 4.70 -10.94 -8.97
CA VAL A 351 5.75 -11.96 -9.13
C VAL A 351 5.76 -12.62 -10.50
N TYR A 352 4.68 -12.46 -11.26
CA TYR A 352 4.57 -13.01 -12.61
C TYR A 352 3.61 -12.19 -13.47
N GLN A 353 3.90 -12.12 -14.76
CA GLN A 353 3.03 -11.56 -15.79
C GLN A 353 3.27 -12.30 -17.10
N THR A 354 2.21 -12.60 -17.86
CA THR A 354 2.34 -13.10 -19.25
C THR A 354 2.69 -11.96 -20.20
N GLU A 355 3.39 -12.25 -21.30
CA GLU A 355 3.89 -11.22 -22.24
C GLU A 355 2.79 -10.53 -23.06
N ASP A 356 1.59 -11.10 -23.11
CA ASP A 356 0.45 -10.51 -23.83
C ASP A 356 0.02 -9.18 -23.22
N VAL A 357 -0.44 -8.24 -24.05
CA VAL A 357 -1.01 -6.94 -23.61
C VAL A 357 -2.14 -7.17 -22.60
N GLN A 358 -3.01 -8.13 -22.89
CA GLN A 358 -4.07 -8.61 -21.99
C GLN A 358 -3.56 -9.74 -21.10
N SER A 359 -2.59 -9.40 -20.25
CA SER A 359 -1.85 -10.36 -19.45
C SER A 359 -2.66 -11.06 -18.36
N ILE A 360 -2.20 -12.25 -17.96
CA ILE A 360 -2.47 -12.79 -16.62
C ILE A 360 -1.33 -12.32 -15.70
N GLN A 361 -1.70 -11.75 -14.56
CA GLN A 361 -0.77 -11.29 -13.53
C GLN A 361 -0.93 -12.14 -12.27
N VAL A 362 0.19 -12.50 -11.64
CA VAL A 362 0.18 -13.14 -10.32
C VAL A 362 0.87 -12.25 -9.32
N TRP A 363 0.17 -11.98 -8.23
CA TRP A 363 0.66 -11.19 -7.13
C TRP A 363 0.69 -12.01 -5.85
N THR A 364 1.69 -11.78 -5.01
CA THR A 364 1.81 -12.51 -3.73
C THR A 364 2.16 -11.59 -2.58
N LYS A 365 1.55 -11.84 -1.42
CA LYS A 365 1.87 -11.19 -0.13
C LYS A 365 2.28 -12.27 0.87
N LYS A 366 3.37 -12.06 1.60
CA LYS A 366 3.73 -12.92 2.74
C LYS A 366 2.80 -12.62 3.91
N VAL A 367 2.26 -13.66 4.54
CA VAL A 367 1.29 -13.56 5.64
C VAL A 367 1.54 -14.63 6.70
N MET A 368 0.92 -14.46 7.86
CA MET A 368 0.87 -15.45 8.93
C MET A 368 -0.04 -16.65 8.58
N PRO A 369 0.23 -17.85 9.14
CA PRO A 369 1.35 -18.17 10.04
C PRO A 369 2.68 -18.36 9.29
N VAL A 370 3.78 -18.31 10.05
CA VAL A 370 5.14 -18.64 9.59
C VAL A 370 5.57 -19.95 10.25
N ASN A 371 6.16 -20.87 9.48
CA ASN A 371 6.77 -22.11 9.98
C ASN A 371 8.29 -21.99 9.86
N VAL A 372 8.97 -21.79 10.99
CA VAL A 372 10.41 -21.45 11.07
C VAL A 372 10.72 -20.23 10.21
N ASP A 373 11.30 -20.41 9.01
CA ASP A 373 11.67 -19.33 8.08
C ASP A 373 10.73 -19.26 6.85
N HIS A 374 9.67 -20.06 6.84
CA HIS A 374 8.75 -20.19 5.71
C HIS A 374 7.41 -19.53 5.99
N HIS A 375 7.05 -18.56 5.16
CA HIS A 375 5.82 -17.79 5.29
C HIS A 375 4.63 -18.52 4.65
N SER A 376 3.44 -18.25 5.15
CA SER A 376 2.22 -18.41 4.36
C SER A 376 2.10 -17.28 3.35
N TYR A 377 1.25 -17.44 2.33
CA TYR A 377 1.10 -16.47 1.26
C TYR A 377 -0.36 -16.22 0.91
N ALA A 378 -0.73 -14.97 0.68
CA ALA A 378 -1.89 -14.64 -0.12
C ALA A 378 -1.47 -14.51 -1.60
N ILE A 379 -2.29 -15.00 -2.52
CA ILE A 379 -1.97 -15.12 -3.95
C ILE A 379 -3.16 -14.65 -4.79
N ALA A 380 -3.00 -13.54 -5.52
CA ALA A 380 -4.01 -13.04 -6.44
C ALA A 380 -3.63 -13.36 -7.89
N PHE A 381 -4.47 -14.14 -8.57
CA PHE A 381 -4.38 -14.40 -10.01
C PHE A 381 -5.35 -13.48 -10.74
N CYS A 382 -4.84 -12.39 -11.32
CA CYS A 382 -5.65 -11.35 -11.95
C CYS A 382 -5.59 -11.46 -13.46
N SER A 383 -6.74 -11.33 -14.13
CA SER A 383 -6.84 -11.28 -15.58
C SER A 383 -6.96 -9.83 -16.06
N ARG A 384 -6.12 -9.43 -17.02
CA ARG A 384 -6.29 -8.19 -17.80
C ARG A 384 -7.00 -8.44 -19.14
N LYS A 385 -7.48 -9.66 -19.38
CA LYS A 385 -8.32 -9.99 -20.54
C LYS A 385 -9.69 -9.38 -20.37
N ASP A 386 -10.16 -8.64 -21.37
CA ASP A 386 -11.47 -8.01 -21.42
C ASP A 386 -12.44 -8.70 -22.40
N ASP A 387 -12.02 -9.82 -22.98
CA ASP A 387 -12.77 -10.58 -23.96
C ASP A 387 -12.97 -12.05 -23.55
N GLY A 388 -13.76 -12.76 -24.36
CA GLY A 388 -13.84 -14.22 -24.33
C GLY A 388 -14.54 -14.82 -23.11
N THR A 389 -13.96 -15.90 -22.60
CA THR A 389 -14.53 -16.75 -21.53
C THR A 389 -13.49 -16.96 -20.43
N PRO A 390 -13.86 -17.51 -19.26
CA PRO A 390 -12.93 -17.70 -18.15
C PRO A 390 -11.70 -18.52 -18.57
N PHE A 391 -10.51 -17.95 -18.33
CA PHE A 391 -9.24 -18.45 -18.81
C PHE A 391 -8.61 -19.42 -17.80
N LEU A 392 -8.19 -20.60 -18.27
CA LEU A 392 -7.46 -21.55 -17.45
C LEU A 392 -5.97 -21.18 -17.43
N PHE A 393 -5.48 -20.70 -16.29
CA PHE A 393 -4.06 -20.45 -16.06
C PHE A 393 -3.47 -21.53 -15.17
N SER A 394 -2.30 -22.06 -15.53
CA SER A 394 -1.59 -23.07 -14.75
C SER A 394 -0.15 -22.66 -14.50
N THR A 395 0.32 -22.87 -13.27
CA THR A 395 1.70 -22.61 -12.86
C THR A 395 2.11 -23.53 -11.72
N THR A 396 3.39 -23.57 -11.38
CA THR A 396 3.86 -24.25 -10.16
C THR A 396 4.00 -23.26 -9.02
N LEU A 397 3.81 -23.72 -7.78
CA LEU A 397 4.02 -22.90 -6.59
C LEU A 397 5.43 -22.29 -6.54
N LYS A 398 6.45 -23.08 -6.92
CA LYS A 398 7.84 -22.62 -6.99
C LYS A 398 8.05 -21.45 -7.94
N ARG A 399 7.34 -21.43 -9.07
CA ARG A 399 7.47 -20.36 -10.09
C ARG A 399 6.94 -19.02 -9.58
N ILE A 400 5.98 -19.05 -8.67
CA ILE A 400 5.39 -17.85 -8.04
C ILE A 400 5.95 -17.58 -6.64
N GLY A 401 7.10 -18.16 -6.30
CA GLY A 401 7.85 -17.82 -5.09
C GLY A 401 7.59 -18.71 -3.86
N LEU A 402 6.62 -19.62 -3.92
CA LEU A 402 6.28 -20.53 -2.81
C LEU A 402 7.20 -21.76 -2.83
N LYS A 403 8.15 -21.81 -1.88
CA LYS A 403 9.28 -22.76 -1.90
C LYS A 403 9.36 -23.69 -0.68
N PHE A 404 8.40 -23.68 0.22
CA PHE A 404 8.43 -24.51 1.43
C PHE A 404 8.35 -26.02 1.08
N PRO A 405 9.35 -26.86 1.42
CA PRO A 405 9.40 -28.26 1.00
C PRO A 405 8.22 -29.11 1.47
N SER A 406 7.69 -28.87 2.67
CA SER A 406 6.54 -29.61 3.21
C SER A 406 5.22 -29.22 2.55
N GLY A 407 5.18 -28.09 1.84
CA GLY A 407 4.04 -27.63 1.06
C GLY A 407 3.02 -26.81 1.84
N TYR A 408 1.90 -26.53 1.17
CA TYR A 408 0.87 -25.60 1.61
C TYR A 408 -0.52 -26.24 1.51
N THR A 409 -1.42 -25.86 2.42
CA THR A 409 -2.87 -25.97 2.21
C THR A 409 -3.36 -24.71 1.51
N ILE A 410 -4.43 -24.79 0.71
CA ILE A 410 -4.91 -23.67 -0.10
C ILE A 410 -6.40 -23.43 0.19
N GLN A 411 -6.78 -22.18 0.39
CA GLN A 411 -8.17 -21.73 0.55
C GLN A 411 -8.47 -20.60 -0.44
N ASP A 412 -9.64 -20.62 -1.09
CA ASP A 412 -10.15 -19.48 -1.85
C ASP A 412 -10.79 -18.45 -0.90
N LEU A 413 -10.32 -17.21 -0.96
CA LEU A 413 -10.71 -16.15 -0.04
C LEU A 413 -12.08 -15.54 -0.35
N TYR A 414 -12.55 -15.65 -1.60
CA TYR A 414 -13.89 -15.21 -1.95
C TYR A 414 -14.94 -16.27 -1.65
N THR A 415 -14.72 -17.52 -2.08
CA THR A 415 -15.71 -18.60 -1.86
C THR A 415 -15.62 -19.20 -0.46
N GLY A 416 -14.46 -19.10 0.20
CA GLY A 416 -14.18 -19.78 1.46
C GLY A 416 -13.90 -21.28 1.30
N GLU A 417 -13.77 -21.78 0.08
CA GLU A 417 -13.56 -23.19 -0.21
C GLU A 417 -12.09 -23.60 0.02
N ASP A 418 -11.88 -24.65 0.81
CA ASP A 418 -10.57 -25.27 0.99
C ASP A 418 -10.31 -26.27 -0.14
N TRP A 419 -9.14 -26.17 -0.75
CA TRP A 419 -8.67 -27.13 -1.74
C TRP A 419 -8.10 -28.37 -1.05
N LEU A 420 -8.48 -29.56 -1.55
CA LEU A 420 -8.08 -30.82 -0.96
C LEU A 420 -6.59 -31.13 -1.19
N GLY A 421 -5.87 -31.39 -0.09
CA GLY A 421 -4.52 -31.92 -0.10
C GLY A 421 -3.44 -30.89 0.21
N VAL A 422 -2.18 -31.31 0.04
CA VAL A 422 -0.99 -30.50 0.31
C VAL A 422 -0.21 -30.27 -0.98
N TYR A 423 0.00 -29.00 -1.30
CA TYR A 423 0.65 -28.57 -2.54
C TYR A 423 2.11 -28.25 -2.26
N ARG A 424 3.01 -29.08 -2.77
CA ARG A 424 4.47 -28.88 -2.67
C ARG A 424 4.96 -27.90 -3.74
N PRO A 425 6.20 -27.37 -3.66
CA PRO A 425 6.69 -26.35 -4.60
C PRO A 425 6.58 -26.73 -6.09
N ASN A 426 6.74 -28.01 -6.44
CA ASN A 426 6.63 -28.49 -7.82
C ASN A 426 5.19 -28.88 -8.22
N ALA A 427 4.22 -28.77 -7.32
CA ALA A 427 2.82 -29.03 -7.65
C ALA A 427 2.32 -27.95 -8.62
N THR A 428 1.63 -28.39 -9.67
CA THR A 428 0.90 -27.50 -10.58
C THR A 428 -0.42 -27.14 -9.94
N ILE A 429 -0.69 -25.84 -9.87
CA ILE A 429 -2.00 -25.29 -9.57
C ILE A 429 -2.61 -24.74 -10.85
N SER A 430 -3.92 -24.92 -10.99
CA SER A 430 -4.68 -24.46 -12.15
C SER A 430 -5.88 -23.67 -11.64
N VAL A 431 -6.02 -22.43 -12.10
CA VAL A 431 -7.12 -21.54 -11.73
C VAL A 431 -7.87 -21.12 -12.98
N ARG A 432 -9.19 -21.03 -12.89
CA ARG A 432 -10.04 -20.51 -13.96
C ARG A 432 -10.44 -19.08 -13.61
N ILE A 433 -9.93 -18.10 -14.35
CA ILE A 433 -10.04 -16.69 -14.02
C ILE A 433 -10.99 -16.02 -15.02
N ASP A 434 -12.03 -15.37 -14.52
CA ASP A 434 -12.94 -14.59 -15.37
C ASP A 434 -12.22 -13.40 -16.04
N PRO A 435 -12.67 -12.94 -17.22
CA PRO A 435 -12.21 -11.69 -17.80
C PRO A 435 -12.32 -10.54 -16.79
N LEU A 436 -11.28 -9.73 -16.69
CA LEU A 436 -11.15 -8.62 -15.73
C LEU A 436 -11.39 -9.04 -14.27
N GLY A 437 -11.16 -10.32 -13.95
CA GLY A 437 -11.43 -10.93 -12.66
C GLY A 437 -10.19 -11.42 -11.92
N VAL A 438 -10.46 -11.97 -10.73
CA VAL A 438 -9.43 -12.50 -9.84
C VAL A 438 -9.86 -13.83 -9.22
N VAL A 439 -8.92 -14.77 -9.12
CA VAL A 439 -8.96 -15.87 -8.16
C VAL A 439 -7.99 -15.50 -7.04
N PHE A 440 -8.48 -15.41 -5.80
CA PHE A 440 -7.69 -14.93 -4.68
C PHE A 440 -7.58 -16.01 -3.61
N LEU A 441 -6.36 -16.50 -3.38
CA LEU A 441 -6.10 -17.67 -2.55
C LEU A 441 -5.25 -17.30 -1.34
N LYS A 442 -5.37 -18.08 -0.26
CA LYS A 442 -4.38 -18.15 0.82
C LYS A 442 -3.74 -19.54 0.82
N ALA A 443 -2.43 -19.58 0.65
CA ALA A 443 -1.59 -20.75 0.79
C ALA A 443 -0.94 -20.75 2.18
N THR A 444 -1.43 -21.61 3.07
CA THR A 444 -0.95 -21.70 4.46
C THR A 444 0.11 -22.78 4.58
N VAL A 445 1.26 -22.45 5.17
CA VAL A 445 2.30 -23.46 5.44
C VAL A 445 1.74 -24.59 6.28
N VAL A 446 2.06 -25.83 5.92
CA VAL A 446 1.74 -26.98 6.79
C VAL A 446 2.65 -26.91 8.01
N LEU A 447 2.06 -26.99 9.20
CA LEU A 447 2.80 -26.95 10.47
C LEU A 447 3.54 -28.26 10.73
#